data_AF-A0A4V1UQ27-F1
#
_entry.id   AF-A0A4V1UQ27-F1
#
_cell.length_a   1.000
_cell.length_b   1.000
_cell.length_c   1.000
_cell.angle_alpha   90.00
_cell.angle_beta   90.00
_cell.angle_gamma   90.00
#
_symmetry.space_group_name_H-M   'P 1'
#
loop_
_entity.id
_entity.type
_entity.pdbx_description
1 polymer ?
#
loop_
_entity_poly.entity_id
_entity_poly.type
_entity_poly.pdbx_seq_one_letter_code
_entity_poly.pdbx_strand_id
1 'polypeptide(L)'
;MPTISRPDPLFRQVESSAKASGMSLDAWVADKLSQHLEGELPPLTDERWEKVRQGQEEIRNGKGIGMAQLEERLAETRNQFMVPNRT
;
A
#
# COMPACT_ATOMS: atom_id res chain seq x y z
N MET A 1 18.10 -3.32 -2.10
CA MET A 1 17.37 -2.09 -2.46
C MET A 1 17.13 -2.13 -3.97
N PRO A 2 15.90 -2.30 -4.47
CA PRO A 2 15.68 -2.26 -5.91
C PRO A 2 15.82 -0.82 -6.39
N THR A 3 16.78 -0.57 -7.26
CA THR A 3 17.02 0.75 -7.87
C THR A 3 16.26 0.80 -9.18
N ILE A 4 15.28 1.70 -9.28
CA ILE A 4 14.54 1.94 -10.52
C ILE A 4 15.51 2.59 -11.51
N SER A 5 15.99 1.82 -12.49
CA SER A 5 16.95 2.30 -13.50
C SER A 5 16.28 2.33 -14.87
N ARG A 6 15.70 3.48 -15.20
CA ARG A 6 15.45 3.93 -16.57
C ARG A 6 15.39 5.46 -16.56
N PRO A 7 16.03 6.17 -17.51
CA PRO A 7 15.76 7.58 -17.72
C PRO A 7 14.37 7.67 -18.37
N ASP A 8 13.35 7.59 -17.53
CA ASP A 8 11.97 7.74 -17.96
C ASP A 8 11.75 9.24 -18.28
N PRO A 9 11.25 9.62 -19.46
CA PRO A 9 10.86 11.02 -19.71
C PRO A 9 9.88 11.53 -18.65
N LEU A 10 9.09 10.65 -18.03
CA LEU A 10 8.25 10.98 -16.88
C LEU A 10 9.09 11.35 -15.65
N PHE A 11 10.22 10.68 -15.41
CA PHE A 11 11.10 10.98 -14.28
C PHE A 11 11.69 12.39 -14.36
N ARG A 12 12.15 12.82 -15.55
CA ARG A 12 12.64 14.20 -15.76
C ARG A 12 11.54 15.25 -15.60
N GLN A 13 10.32 14.92 -16.00
CA GLN A 13 9.16 15.79 -15.85
C GLN A 13 8.78 15.93 -14.36
N VAL A 14 8.84 14.84 -13.60
CA VAL A 14 8.60 14.81 -12.15
C VAL A 14 9.70 15.58 -11.42
N GLU A 15 10.99 15.40 -11.77
CA GLU A 15 12.10 16.20 -11.21
C GLU A 15 11.94 17.70 -11.49
N SER A 16 11.56 18.06 -12.71
CA SER A 16 11.32 19.46 -13.07
C SER A 16 10.14 20.06 -12.29
N SER A 17 9.08 19.26 -12.09
CA SER A 17 7.90 19.67 -11.32
C SER A 17 8.21 19.81 -9.83
N ALA A 18 8.97 18.86 -9.26
CA ALA A 18 9.44 18.92 -7.88
C ALA A 18 10.31 20.16 -7.63
N LYS A 19 11.24 20.45 -8.57
CA LYS A 19 12.09 21.63 -8.51
C LYS A 19 11.29 22.93 -8.64
N ALA A 20 10.29 22.99 -9.51
CA ALA A 20 9.40 24.14 -9.65
C ALA A 20 8.56 24.40 -8.38
N SER A 21 8.20 23.32 -7.66
CA SER A 21 7.51 23.40 -6.37
C SER A 21 8.44 23.66 -5.18
N GLY A 22 9.76 23.73 -5.38
CA GLY A 22 10.74 23.92 -4.31
C GLY A 22 10.87 22.73 -3.35
N MET A 23 10.40 21.55 -3.76
CA MET A 23 10.39 20.32 -2.96
C MET A 23 11.47 19.35 -3.43
N SER A 24 11.90 18.46 -2.54
CA SER A 24 12.66 17.27 -2.98
C SER A 24 11.77 16.37 -3.83
N LEU A 25 12.38 15.57 -4.71
CA LEU A 25 11.65 14.64 -5.57
C LEU A 25 10.76 13.69 -4.75
N ASP A 26 11.30 13.11 -3.67
CA ASP A 26 10.55 12.22 -2.78
C ASP A 26 9.37 12.92 -2.11
N ALA A 27 9.56 14.16 -1.64
CA ALA A 27 8.49 14.93 -1.01
C ALA A 27 7.38 15.29 -2.01
N TRP A 28 7.75 15.65 -3.24
CA TRP A 28 6.79 15.96 -4.30
C TRP A 28 6.00 14.73 -4.74
N VAL A 29 6.67 13.58 -4.89
CA VAL A 29 6.00 12.32 -5.24
C VAL A 29 5.06 11.89 -4.11
N ALA A 30 5.48 12.01 -2.85
CA ALA A 30 4.62 11.74 -1.70
C ALA A 30 3.39 12.65 -1.67
N ASP A 31 3.55 13.95 -1.91
CA ASP A 31 2.45 14.93 -1.99
C ASP A 31 1.44 14.56 -3.09
N LYS A 32 1.91 14.17 -4.28
CA LYS A 32 1.04 13.74 -5.38
C LYS A 32 0.34 12.42 -5.12
N LEU A 33 1.01 11.48 -4.48
CA LEU A 33 0.39 10.23 -4.05
C LEU A 33 -0.67 10.49 -2.98
N SER A 34 -0.40 11.37 -2.01
CA SER A 34 -1.38 11.78 -0.99
C SER A 34 -2.60 12.45 -1.62
N GLN A 35 -2.42 13.40 -2.53
CA GLN A 35 -3.54 14.06 -3.24
C GLN A 35 -4.39 13.08 -4.05
N HIS A 36 -3.74 12.11 -4.71
CA HIS A 36 -4.46 11.08 -5.47
C HIS A 36 -5.24 10.14 -4.55
N LEU A 37 -4.62 9.70 -3.45
CA LEU A 37 -5.25 8.84 -2.46
C LEU A 37 -6.35 9.54 -1.67
N GLU A 38 -6.24 10.84 -1.38
CA GLU A 38 -7.31 11.63 -0.75
C GLU A 38 -8.56 11.73 -1.62
N GLY A 39 -8.40 11.71 -2.95
CA GLY A 39 -9.52 11.73 -3.90
C GLY A 39 -10.16 10.36 -4.14
N GLU A 40 -9.40 9.28 -4.05
CA GLU A 40 -9.87 7.91 -4.31
C GLU A 40 -10.34 7.16 -3.07
N LEU A 41 -9.79 7.48 -1.90
CA LEU A 41 -10.20 6.86 -0.65
C LEU A 41 -11.47 7.55 -0.15
N PRO A 42 -12.59 6.82 0.04
CA PRO A 42 -13.74 7.40 0.71
C PRO A 42 -13.28 7.88 2.10
N PRO A 43 -13.76 9.04 2.58
CA PRO A 43 -13.38 9.54 3.89
C PRO A 43 -13.59 8.42 4.90
N LEU A 44 -12.51 8.03 5.58
CA LEU A 44 -12.56 7.02 6.60
C LEU A 44 -13.48 7.56 7.71
N THR A 45 -14.63 6.92 7.88
CA THR A 45 -15.54 7.24 8.99
C THR A 45 -14.81 6.98 10.31
N ASP A 46 -15.24 7.64 11.39
CA ASP A 46 -14.66 7.45 12.73
C ASP A 46 -14.61 5.96 13.12
N GLU A 47 -15.61 5.17 12.71
CA GLU A 47 -15.66 3.72 12.93
C GLU A 47 -14.56 2.96 12.18
N ARG A 48 -14.21 3.39 10.96
CA ARG A 48 -13.11 2.76 10.20
C ARG A 48 -11.75 3.14 10.78
N TRP A 49 -11.59 4.38 11.24
CA TRP A 49 -10.39 4.79 11.97
C TRP A 49 -10.20 4.03 13.27
N GLU A 50 -11.28 3.74 13.99
CA GLU A 50 -11.24 2.92 15.20
C GLU A 50 -10.76 1.49 14.91
N LYS A 51 -11.27 0.88 13.83
CA LYS A 51 -10.82 -0.46 13.39
C LYS A 51 -9.35 -0.49 12.99
N VAL A 52 -8.86 0.55 12.31
CA VAL A 52 -7.44 0.67 11.97
C VAL A 52 -6.59 0.78 13.24
N ARG A 53 -7.04 1.59 14.22
CA ARG A 53 -6.33 1.77 15.48
C ARG A 53 -6.30 0.48 16.31
N GLN A 54 -7.42 -0.24 16.40
CA GLN A 54 -7.50 -1.56 17.03
C GLN A 54 -6.56 -2.56 16.35
N GLY A 55 -6.56 -2.62 15.02
CA GLY A 55 -5.66 -3.51 14.27
C GLY A 55 -4.18 -3.21 14.54
N GLN A 56 -3.81 -1.92 14.60
CA GLN A 56 -2.44 -1.52 14.97
C GLN A 56 -2.06 -1.91 16.40
N GLU A 57 -3.00 -1.79 17.34
CA GLU A 57 -2.80 -2.19 18.72
C GLU A 57 -2.67 -3.72 18.86
N GLU A 58 -3.47 -4.50 18.14
CA GLU A 58 -3.34 -5.95 18.08
C GLU A 58 -1.99 -6.40 17.52
N ILE A 59 -1.52 -5.74 16.45
CA ILE A 59 -0.18 -5.99 15.88
C ILE A 59 0.90 -5.66 16.92
N ARG A 60 0.80 -4.51 17.60
CA ARG A 60 1.74 -4.11 18.67
C ARG A 60 1.76 -5.12 19.83
N ASN A 61 0.61 -5.68 20.16
CA ASN A 61 0.45 -6.71 21.20
C ASN A 61 0.84 -8.12 20.72
N GLY A 62 1.49 -8.26 19.56
CA GLY A 62 1.98 -9.53 19.03
C GLY A 62 0.88 -10.45 18.49
N LYS A 63 -0.34 -9.95 18.33
CA LYS A 63 -1.47 -10.67 17.72
C LYS A 63 -1.56 -10.49 16.20
N GLY A 64 -0.65 -9.71 15.62
CA GLY A 64 -0.54 -9.55 14.18
C GLY A 64 -0.08 -10.85 13.50
N ILE A 65 -0.60 -11.11 12.30
CA ILE A 65 -0.12 -12.22 11.46
C ILE A 65 1.12 -11.76 10.67
N GLY A 66 2.18 -12.56 10.70
CA GLY A 66 3.35 -12.31 9.86
C GLY A 66 3.08 -12.60 8.38
N MET A 67 3.86 -12.00 7.48
CA MET A 67 3.71 -12.21 6.03
C MET A 67 3.79 -13.69 5.63
N ALA A 68 4.72 -14.47 6.21
CA ALA A 68 4.83 -15.90 5.94
C ALA A 68 3.56 -16.69 6.35
N GLN A 69 2.97 -16.36 7.51
CA GLN A 69 1.70 -16.95 7.96
C GLN A 69 0.52 -16.51 7.10
N LEU A 70 0.53 -15.27 6.62
CA LEU A 70 -0.49 -14.78 5.70
C LEU A 70 -0.42 -15.54 4.36
N GLU A 71 0.77 -15.73 3.81
CA GLU A 71 1.00 -16.49 2.58
C GLU A 71 0.56 -17.95 2.72
N GLU A 72 0.88 -18.60 3.84
CA GLU A 72 0.45 -19.96 4.15
C GLU A 72 -1.08 -20.06 4.24
N ARG A 73 -1.74 -19.16 4.98
CA ARG A 73 -3.21 -19.12 5.09
C ARG A 73 -3.89 -18.86 3.75
N LEU A 74 -3.33 -17.98 2.93
CA LEU A 74 -3.85 -17.72 1.59
C LEU A 74 -3.66 -18.92 0.66
N ALA A 75 -2.55 -19.65 0.78
CA ALA A 75 -2.31 -20.89 0.05
C ALA A 75 -3.29 -22.00 0.47
N GLU A 76 -3.54 -22.17 1.77
CA GLU A 76 -4.54 -23.11 2.29
C GLU A 76 -5.96 -22.76 1.84
N THR A 77 -6.33 -21.48 1.92
CA THR A 77 -7.63 -20.99 1.48
C THR A 77 -7.81 -21.17 -0.03
N ARG A 78 -6.77 -20.87 -0.82
CA ARG A 78 -6.76 -21.13 -2.27
C ARG A 78 -6.97 -22.61 -2.58
N ASN A 79 -6.36 -23.52 -1.81
CA ASN A 79 -6.56 -24.96 -1.99
C ASN A 79 -7.98 -25.40 -1.61
N GLN A 80 -8.64 -24.74 -0.64
CA GLN A 80 -10.05 -24.97 -0.31
C GLN A 80 -11.02 -24.50 -1.42
N PHE A 81 -10.69 -23.46 -2.17
CA PHE A 81 -11.51 -23.00 -3.30
C PHE A 81 -11.18 -23.69 -4.63
N MET A 82 -10.08 -24.45 -4.69
CA MET A 82 -9.71 -25.29 -5.83
C MET A 82 -10.09 -26.77 -5.60
N VAL A 83 -11.25 -27.06 -5.00
CA VAL A 83 -11.81 -28.42 -5.06
C VAL A 83 -12.18 -28.70 -6.53
N PRO A 84 -11.61 -29.71 -7.19
CA PRO A 84 -12.05 -30.08 -8.52
C PRO A 84 -13.50 -30.57 -8.41
N ASN A 85 -14.40 -29.97 -9.19
CA ASN A 85 -15.69 -30.57 -9.49
C ASN A 85 -15.42 -31.99 -10.00
N ARG A 86 -15.58 -33.00 -9.14
CA ARG A 86 -15.61 -34.40 -9.56
C ARG A 86 -16.95 -34.61 -10.25
N THR A 87 -16.91 -34.57 -11.59
CA THR A 87 -17.87 -35.25 -12.48
C THR A 87 -18.01 -36.72 -12.14
#